data_AF-A0A7V5CIA8-F1
#
_entry.id   AF-A0A7V5CIA8-F1
#
_cell.length_a   1.000
_cell.length_b   1.000
_cell.length_c   1.000
_cell.angle_alpha   90.00
_cell.angle_beta   90.00
_cell.angle_gamma   90.00
#
_symmetry.space_group_name_H-M   'P 1'
#
loop_
_entity.id
_entity.type
_entity.pdbx_description
1 polymer ?
#
loop_
_entity_poly.entity_id
_entity_poly.type
_entity_poly.pdbx_seq_one_letter_code
_entity_poly.pdbx_strand_id
1 'polypeptide(L)' 'MILYEDELKEVDIIIESPVSFKEAQKSALKIKIDDIILPVISIDNLIKMKRNTGRSIDRLDIEELKKIKKLRRG' A
#
# COMPACT_ATOMS: atom_id res chain seq x y z
N MET A 1 -17.11 -27.77 22.17
CA MET A 1 -17.56 -27.07 20.95
C MET A 1 -16.60 -25.91 20.76
N ILE A 2 -15.62 -26.06 19.86
CA ILE A 2 -14.61 -25.01 19.58
C ILE A 2 -15.18 -24.19 18.43
N LEU A 3 -15.50 -22.93 18.67
CA LEU A 3 -15.91 -21.99 17.65
C LEU A 3 -14.64 -21.52 16.95
N TYR A 4 -14.51 -21.82 15.65
CA TYR A 4 -13.52 -21.17 14.82
C TYR A 4 -14.00 -19.72 14.64
N GLU A 5 -13.32 -18.76 15.27
CA GLU A 5 -13.46 -17.36 14.90
C GLU A 5 -12.83 -17.20 13.51
N ASP A 6 -13.66 -17.36 12.48
CA ASP A 6 -13.28 -16.95 11.14
C ASP A 6 -13.28 -15.41 11.16
N GLU A 7 -12.13 -14.82 11.50
CA GLU A 7 -11.91 -13.37 11.40
C GLU A 7 -12.37 -12.96 9.99
N LEU A 8 -13.39 -12.12 9.92
CA LEU A 8 -13.91 -11.62 8.64
C LEU A 8 -12.76 -10.97 7.87
N LYS A 9 -12.31 -11.63 6.80
CA LYS A 9 -11.25 -11.12 5.93
C LYS A 9 -11.86 -10.09 4.97
N GLU A 10 -11.52 -8.83 5.17
CA GLU A 10 -11.90 -7.75 4.28
C GLU A 10 -10.93 -7.69 3.09
N VAL A 11 -11.48 -7.59 1.87
CA VAL A 11 -10.69 -7.39 0.65
C VAL A 11 -11.14 -6.10 -0.01
N ASP A 12 -10.21 -5.15 -0.08
CA ASP A 12 -10.40 -3.87 -0.77
C ASP A 12 -10.13 -4.01 -2.26
N ILE A 13 -11.13 -3.73 -3.09
CA ILE A 13 -11.02 -3.72 -4.55
C ILE A 13 -11.14 -2.29 -5.06
N ILE A 14 -10.11 -1.83 -5.77
CA ILE A 14 -10.10 -0.53 -6.46
C ILE A 14 -10.29 -0.78 -7.96
N ILE A 15 -11.40 -0.29 -8.52
CA ILE A 15 -11.76 -0.50 -9.94
C ILE A 15 -11.08 0.53 -10.85
N GLU A 16 -10.92 1.77 -10.38
CA GLU A 16 -10.30 2.87 -11.12
C GLU A 16 -9.04 3.38 -10.40
N SER A 17 -7.97 2.60 -10.49
CA SER A 17 -6.70 2.99 -9.85
C SER A 17 -6.12 4.25 -10.50
N PRO A 18 -5.75 5.29 -9.72
CA PRO A 18 -5.09 6.48 -10.24
C PRO A 18 -3.63 6.22 -10.66
N VAL A 19 -3.14 4.99 -10.48
CA VAL A 19 -1.81 4.53 -10.90
C VAL A 19 -1.97 3.24 -11.69
N SER A 20 -1.55 3.24 -12.95
CA SER A 20 -1.54 2.02 -13.76
C SER A 20 -0.45 1.05 -13.28
N PHE A 21 -0.63 -0.25 -13.55
CA PHE A 21 0.38 -1.25 -13.21
C PHE A 21 1.75 -0.93 -13.84
N LYS A 22 1.77 -0.47 -15.10
CA LYS A 22 3.00 -0.13 -15.82
C LYS A 22 3.74 1.04 -15.16
N GLU A 23 3.04 2.02 -14.62
CA GLU A 23 3.64 3.13 -13.87
C GLU A 23 4.13 2.69 -12.49
N ALA A 24 3.35 1.86 -11.79
CA ALA A 24 3.74 1.30 -10.50
C ALA A 24 5.03 0.47 -10.62
N GLN A 25 5.08 -0.42 -11.61
CA GLN A 25 6.21 -1.32 -11.87
C GLN A 25 7.52 -0.56 -12.10
N LYS A 26 7.50 0.58 -12.82
CA LYS A 26 8.70 1.40 -13.08
C LYS A 26 9.38 1.93 -11.82
N SER A 27 8.61 2.15 -10.76
CA SER A 27 9.09 2.71 -9.49
C SER A 27 9.04 1.71 -8.34
N ALA A 28 8.78 0.44 -8.63
CA ALA A 28 8.64 -0.59 -7.62
C ALA A 28 9.94 -0.76 -6.81
N LEU A 29 9.79 -0.91 -5.50
CA LEU A 29 10.88 -1.24 -4.61
C LEU A 29 11.03 -2.76 -4.56
N LYS A 30 12.25 -3.27 -4.71
CA LYS A 30 12.54 -4.69 -4.56
C LYS A 30 12.95 -4.94 -3.12
N ILE A 31 12.10 -5.61 -2.35
CA ILE A 31 12.39 -6.01 -0.98
C ILE A 31 12.79 -7.48 -0.99
N LYS A 32 13.94 -7.80 -0.41
CA LYS A 32 14.39 -9.19 -0.22
C LYS A 32 13.84 -9.69 1.11
N ILE A 33 13.12 -10.80 1.07
CA ILE A 33 12.60 -11.54 2.23
C ILE A 33 13.10 -12.96 2.04
N ASP A 34 14.02 -13.41 2.90
CA ASP A 34 14.73 -14.68 2.76
C ASP A 34 15.35 -14.86 1.36
N ASP A 35 14.88 -15.85 0.61
CA ASP A 35 15.30 -16.19 -0.76
C ASP A 35 14.40 -15.57 -1.85
N ILE A 36 13.37 -14.81 -1.46
CA ILE A 36 12.39 -14.20 -2.38
C ILE A 36 12.65 -12.69 -2.52
N ILE A 37 12.50 -12.19 -3.75
CA ILE A 37 12.47 -10.75 -4.05
C ILE A 37 11.04 -10.33 -4.34
N LEU A 38 10.44 -9.59 -3.42
CA LEU A 38 9.08 -9.08 -3.55
C LEU A 38 9.10 -7.64 -4.10
N PRO A 39 8.55 -7.38 -5.31
CA PRO A 39 8.32 -6.03 -5.78
C PRO A 39 7.12 -5.42 -5.05
N VAL A 40 7.35 -4.32 -4.34
CA VAL A 40 6.29 -3.55 -3.68
C VAL A 40 6.16 -2.17 -4.29
N ILE A 41 4.95 -1.60 -4.24
CA ILE A 41 4.68 -0.26 -4.78
C ILE A 41 5.51 0.81 -4.04
N SER A 42 5.93 1.85 -4.74
CA SER A 42 6.60 2.99 -4.12
C SER A 42 5.67 3.74 -3.18
N ILE A 43 6.24 4.34 -2.12
CA ILE A 43 5.49 5.18 -1.17
C ILE A 43 4.75 6.31 -1.90
N ASP A 44 5.35 6.88 -2.95
CA ASP A 44 4.73 7.96 -3.72
C ASP A 44 3.49 7.50 -4.50
N ASN A 45 3.55 6.33 -5.13
CA ASN A 45 2.38 5.79 -5.82
C ASN A 45 1.34 5.25 -4.85
N LEU A 46 1.73 4.72 -3.69
CA LEU A 46 0.81 4.32 -2.63
C LEU A 46 0.01 5.51 -2.09
N ILE A 47 0.67 6.65 -1.86
CA ILE A 47 0.01 7.90 -1.48
C ILE A 47 -0.99 8.35 -2.57
N LYS A 48 -0.64 8.22 -3.86
CA LYS A 48 -1.59 8.55 -4.95
C LYS A 48 -2.83 7.67 -4.92
N MET A 49 -2.66 6.36 -4.70
CA MET A 49 -3.77 5.42 -4.61
C MET A 49 -4.69 5.75 -3.43
N LYS A 50 -4.14 6.12 -2.27
CA LYS A 50 -4.90 6.51 -1.07
C LYS A 50 -5.59 7.88 -1.16
N ARG A 51 -5.22 8.77 -2.09
CA ARG A 51 -5.84 10.11 -2.19
C ARG A 51 -7.22 10.10 -2.84
N ASN A 52 -7.49 9.13 -3.71
CA ASN A 52 -8.69 9.12 -4.56
C ASN A 52 -9.76 8.15 -4.06
N THR A 53 -9.56 7.50 -2.91
CA THR A 53 -10.46 6.45 -2.40
C THR A 53 -11.65 6.98 -1.60
N GLY A 54 -11.72 8.28 -1.31
CA GLY A 54 -12.87 8.90 -0.63
C GLY A 54 -13.16 8.35 0.77
N ARG A 55 -12.24 7.56 1.36
CA ARG A 55 -12.41 6.97 2.68
C ARG A 55 -11.89 7.94 3.72
N SER A 56 -12.66 8.13 4.78
CA SER A 56 -12.34 9.00 5.93
C SER A 56 -11.04 8.61 6.67
N ILE A 57 -10.44 7.46 6.35
CA ILE A 57 -9.18 6.93 6.91
C ILE A 57 -7.94 7.41 6.13
N ASP A 58 -8.12 8.02 4.95
CA ASP A 58 -7.04 8.31 3.99
C ASP A 58 -6.03 9.39 4.46
N ARG A 59 -6.40 10.27 5.39
CA ARG A 59 -5.51 11.37 5.81
C ARG A 59 -4.39 10.91 6.75
N LEU A 60 -4.71 10.07 7.73
CA LEU A 60 -3.73 9.56 8.70
C LEU A 60 -2.71 8.65 8.01
N ASP A 61 -3.18 7.76 7.14
CA ASP A 61 -2.30 6.90 6.34
C ASP A 61 -1.32 7.72 5.50
N ILE A 62 -1.80 8.78 4.83
CA ILE A 62 -0.94 9.66 4.02
C ILE A 62 0.06 10.41 4.89
N GLU A 63 -0.31 10.84 6.10
CA GLU A 63 0.58 11.54 7.02
C GLU A 63 1.70 10.63 7.52
N GLU A 64 1.38 9.39 7.91
CA GLU A 64 2.39 8.41 8.31
C GLU A 64 3.32 8.02 7.16
N LEU A 65 2.77 7.80 5.96
CA LEU A 65 3.57 7.53 4.76
C LEU A 65 4.54 8.68 4.43
N LYS A 66 4.13 9.94 4.64
CA LYS A 66 5.02 11.11 4.49
C LYS A 66 6.14 11.12 5.54
N LYS A 67 5.86 10.74 6.79
CA LYS A 67 6.89 10.61 7.85
C LYS A 67 7.92 9.54 7.47
N ILE A 68 7.47 8.35 7.04
CA ILE A 68 8.36 7.27 6.57
C ILE A 68 9.22 7.73 5.40
N LYS A 69 8.63 8.44 4.42
CA LYS A 69 9.38 9.00 3.29
C LYS A 69 10.47 9.98 3.73
N LYS A 70 10.21 10.77 4.77
CA LYS A 70 11.20 11.71 5.33
C LYS A 70 12.35 10.95 6.02
N LEU A 71 12.05 9.92 6.80
CA LEU A 71 13.06 9.10 7.49
C LEU A 71 13.99 8.38 6.51
N ARG A 72 13.47 7.89 5.38
CA ARG A 72 14.26 7.20 4.35
C ARG A 72 15.19 8.10 3.52
N ARG A 73 15.08 9.42 3.66
CA ARG A 73 15.91 10.40 2.95
C ARG A 73 17.09 10.90 3.78
N GLY A 74 17.09 10.61 5.09
CA GLY A 74 18.20 10.92 6.00
C GLY A 74 19.14 9.74 6.17
#